data_AF-A0A150S9P3-F1
#
_entry.id   AF-A0A150S9P3-F1
#
_cell.length_a   1.000
_cell.length_b   1.000
_cell.length_c   1.000
_cell.angle_alpha   90.00
_cell.angle_beta   90.00
_cell.angle_gamma   90.00
#
_symmetry.space_group_name_H-M   'P 1'
#
loop_
_entity.id
_entity.type
_entity.pdbx_description
1 polymer ?
#
loop_
_entity_poly.entity_id
_entity_poly.type
_entity_poly.pdbx_seq_one_letter_code
_entity_poly.pdbx_strand_id
1 'polypeptide(L)'
;MVLCEDKQSRTLLYRYLKHERGFERVQVLPLPAGEGCGSQYVRENYAREVRSQRDKSIATVLIVHVDADNHTVEHRHRELENALRDKGVAPRGRDEPIALVVPRWETETWLHHYLGRAGVVETERYPKCKGWEAEAAEPTVVALVALVDGRDAAPAELPALAVTAEELRRLP
;
A
#
# COMPACT_ATOMS: atom_id res chain seq x y z
N MET A 1 2.87 2.91 10.85
CA MET A 1 4.17 2.94 10.13
C MET A 1 3.91 2.63 8.67
N VAL A 2 4.63 3.29 7.77
CA VAL A 2 4.44 3.16 6.32
C VAL A 2 5.76 2.72 5.69
N LEU A 3 5.74 1.55 5.05
CA LEU A 3 6.84 0.98 4.25
C LEU A 3 6.40 0.98 2.79
N CYS A 4 7.06 1.75 1.92
CA CYS A 4 6.69 1.86 0.50
C CYS A 4 7.92 1.88 -0.40
N GLU A 5 7.69 1.63 -1.69
CA GLU A 5 8.71 1.65 -2.72
C GLU A 5 9.09 3.07 -3.16
N ASP A 6 8.11 3.97 -3.23
CA ASP A 6 8.32 5.30 -3.79
C ASP A 6 7.55 6.44 -3.11
N LYS A 7 7.83 7.66 -3.57
CA LYS A 7 7.29 8.90 -3.04
C LYS A 7 5.79 9.04 -3.26
N GLN A 8 5.26 8.56 -4.38
CA GLN A 8 3.86 8.74 -4.73
C GLN A 8 2.98 7.84 -3.86
N SER A 9 3.30 6.55 -3.75
CA SER A 9 2.58 5.61 -2.89
C SER A 9 2.69 5.99 -1.42
N ARG A 10 3.87 6.46 -1.00
CA ARG A 10 4.06 7.08 0.32
C ARG A 10 3.09 8.23 0.55
N THR A 11 2.94 9.13 -0.41
CA THR A 11 2.10 10.33 -0.27
C THR A 11 0.63 9.93 -0.13
N LEU A 12 0.16 9.01 -0.97
CA LEU A 12 -1.19 8.45 -0.92
C LEU A 12 -1.48 7.85 0.47
N LEU A 13 -0.65 6.93 0.93
CA LEU A 13 -0.88 6.18 2.17
C LEU A 13 -0.68 7.02 3.42
N TYR A 14 0.29 7.95 3.40
CA TYR A 14 0.45 8.92 4.48
C TYR A 14 -0.80 9.78 4.63
N ARG A 15 -1.35 10.32 3.53
CA ARG A 15 -2.56 11.15 3.58
C ARG A 15 -3.77 10.36 4.06
N TYR A 16 -3.98 9.15 3.54
CA TYR A 16 -5.02 8.24 4.00
C TYR A 16 -4.97 8.01 5.52
N LEU A 17 -3.79 7.66 6.06
CA LEU A 17 -3.65 7.44 7.50
C LEU A 17 -3.81 8.72 8.32
N LYS A 18 -3.13 9.79 7.91
CA LYS A 18 -2.98 11.01 8.71
C LYS A 18 -4.24 11.88 8.70
N HIS A 19 -4.87 12.02 7.53
CA HIS A 19 -5.97 12.98 7.33
C HIS A 19 -7.33 12.31 7.40
N GLU A 20 -7.48 11.09 6.87
CA GLU A 20 -8.78 10.42 6.81
C GLU A 20 -9.02 9.42 7.93
N ARG A 21 -7.96 8.73 8.38
CA ARG A 21 -8.06 7.77 9.50
C ARG A 21 -7.63 8.36 10.85
N GLY A 22 -7.23 9.62 10.88
CA GLY A 22 -6.98 10.35 12.12
C GLY A 22 -5.76 9.86 12.93
N PHE A 23 -4.83 9.12 12.32
CA PHE A 23 -3.63 8.66 13.04
C PHE A 23 -2.76 9.86 13.44
N GLU A 24 -2.61 10.10 14.75
CA GLU A 24 -1.83 11.22 15.26
C GLU A 24 -0.34 11.13 14.85
N ARG A 25 0.23 9.92 14.90
CA ARG A 25 1.65 9.67 14.63
C ARG A 25 1.81 8.68 13.48
N VAL A 26 2.11 9.20 12.29
CA VAL A 26 2.44 8.40 11.10
C VAL A 26 3.94 8.49 10.83
N GLN A 27 4.67 7.44 11.20
CA GLN A 27 6.07 7.28 10.81
C GLN A 27 6.16 6.67 9.42
N VAL A 28 6.94 7.28 8.55
CA VAL A 28 7.25 6.75 7.22
C VAL A 28 8.72 6.33 7.18
N LEU A 29 8.98 5.13 6.67
CA LEU A 29 10.35 4.65 6.50
C LEU A 29 11.02 5.34 5.30
N PRO A 30 12.37 5.46 5.31
CA PRO A 30 13.10 6.01 4.19
C PRO A 30 12.77 5.27 2.88
N LEU A 31 12.69 6.00 1.77
CA LEU A 31 12.57 5.36 0.46
C LEU A 31 13.91 4.72 0.08
N PRO A 32 13.92 3.67 -0.76
CA PRO A 32 15.16 3.15 -1.32
C PRO A 32 15.92 4.27 -2.04
N ALA A 33 17.24 4.35 -1.86
CA ALA A 33 18.08 5.44 -2.35
C ALA A 33 18.30 5.44 -3.88
N GLY A 34 17.38 4.85 -4.66
CA GLY A 34 17.49 4.67 -6.10
C GLY A 34 18.39 3.52 -6.54
N GLU A 35 19.12 2.88 -5.63
CA GLU A 35 19.92 1.69 -5.87
C GLU A 35 19.12 0.43 -5.52
N GLY A 36 18.48 -0.18 -6.52
CA GLY A 36 17.76 -1.45 -6.39
C GLY A 36 16.28 -1.42 -6.79
N CYS A 37 15.67 -2.59 -6.85
CA CYS A 37 14.24 -2.74 -7.12
C CYS A 37 13.44 -2.36 -5.85
N GLY A 38 12.46 -1.46 -5.97
CA GLY A 38 11.62 -1.03 -4.83
C GLY A 38 11.03 -2.21 -4.05
N SER A 39 10.59 -3.25 -4.78
CA SER A 39 9.99 -4.45 -4.19
C SER A 39 10.99 -5.27 -3.40
N GLN A 40 12.26 -5.27 -3.80
CA GLN A 40 13.34 -5.88 -3.02
C GLN A 40 13.55 -5.13 -1.71
N TYR A 41 13.60 -3.79 -1.73
CA TYR A 41 13.70 -2.98 -0.52
C TYR A 41 12.54 -3.30 0.45
N VAL A 42 11.31 -3.31 -0.05
CA VAL A 42 10.14 -3.63 0.78
C VAL A 42 10.25 -5.03 1.38
N ARG A 43 10.60 -6.03 0.57
CA ARG A 43 10.77 -7.43 1.02
C ARG A 43 11.83 -7.58 2.11
N GLU A 44 12.96 -6.92 1.96
CA GLU A 44 14.07 -6.99 2.92
C GLU A 44 13.74 -6.31 4.25
N ASN A 45 12.96 -5.24 4.22
CA ASN A 45 12.58 -4.49 5.41
C ASN A 45 11.31 -5.05 6.07
N TYR A 46 10.41 -5.68 5.31
CA TYR A 46 9.10 -6.16 5.78
C TYR A 46 9.23 -7.02 7.04
N ALA A 47 10.06 -8.07 7.01
CA ALA A 47 10.23 -8.97 8.15
C ALA A 47 10.78 -8.27 9.41
N ARG A 48 11.64 -7.25 9.22
CA ARG A 48 12.14 -6.42 10.33
C ARG A 48 11.02 -5.60 10.94
N GLU A 49 10.17 -4.98 10.11
CA GLU A 49 9.09 -4.13 10.60
C GLU A 49 7.96 -4.92 11.26
N VAL A 50 7.63 -6.12 10.75
CA VAL A 50 6.70 -7.03 11.43
C VAL A 50 7.23 -7.42 12.81
N ARG A 51 8.51 -7.81 12.92
CA ARG A 51 9.14 -8.12 14.21
C ARG A 51 9.09 -6.92 15.16
N SER A 52 9.49 -5.73 14.67
CA SER A 52 9.46 -4.51 15.47
C SER A 52 8.04 -4.15 15.94
N GLN A 53 7.03 -4.37 15.10
CA GLN A 53 5.64 -4.10 15.47
C GLN A 53 5.13 -5.05 16.56
N ARG A 54 5.53 -6.33 16.52
CA ARG A 54 5.22 -7.34 17.56
C ARG A 54 5.96 -7.11 18.88
N ASP A 55 7.19 -6.62 18.82
CA ASP A 55 8.01 -6.37 20.01
C ASP A 55 7.62 -5.08 20.76
N LYS A 56 6.83 -4.21 20.13
CA LYS A 56 6.37 -2.96 20.76
C LYS A 56 5.28 -3.24 21.79
N SER A 57 5.43 -2.63 22.96
CA SER A 57 4.40 -2.62 24.01
C SER A 57 3.18 -1.75 23.67
N ILE A 58 3.30 -0.86 22.69
CA ILE A 58 2.24 0.03 22.22
C ILE A 58 1.67 -0.52 20.92
N ALA A 59 0.33 -0.57 20.82
CA ALA A 59 -0.35 -0.94 19.60
C ALA A 59 0.10 -0.04 18.44
N THR A 60 0.68 -0.64 17.40
CA THR A 60 1.10 0.08 16.19
C THR A 60 0.59 -0.64 14.95
N VAL A 61 0.22 0.17 13.95
CA VAL A 61 -0.19 -0.32 12.63
C VAL A 61 1.00 -0.33 11.68
N LEU A 62 1.01 -1.25 10.72
CA LEU A 62 1.97 -1.27 9.61
C LEU A 62 1.22 -1.30 8.28
N ILE A 63 1.48 -0.34 7.40
CA ILE A 63 1.08 -0.43 6.00
C ILE A 63 2.32 -0.72 5.18
N VAL A 64 2.23 -1.75 4.34
CA VAL A 64 3.27 -2.15 3.40
C VAL A 64 2.74 -1.96 2.00
N HIS A 65 3.46 -1.23 1.17
CA HIS A 65 3.14 -1.01 -0.23
C HIS A 65 4.21 -1.62 -1.11
N VAL A 66 3.76 -2.35 -2.13
CA VAL A 66 4.58 -2.90 -3.21
C VAL A 66 3.72 -2.92 -4.47
N ASP A 67 4.19 -2.35 -5.57
CA ASP A 67 3.48 -2.46 -6.84
C ASP A 67 3.54 -3.90 -7.36
N ALA A 68 2.45 -4.35 -7.99
CA ALA A 68 2.39 -5.68 -8.57
C ALA A 68 3.31 -5.79 -9.79
N ASP A 69 3.60 -4.68 -10.46
CA ASP A 69 4.21 -4.65 -11.78
C ASP A 69 3.49 -5.63 -12.73
N ASN A 70 4.25 -6.52 -13.36
CA ASN A 70 3.76 -7.59 -14.22
C ASN A 70 3.24 -8.82 -13.46
N HIS A 71 3.27 -8.81 -12.14
CA HIS A 71 2.78 -9.91 -11.30
C HIS A 71 1.33 -9.69 -10.87
N THR A 72 0.79 -10.65 -10.12
CA THR A 72 -0.52 -10.52 -9.49
C THR A 72 -0.39 -10.07 -8.04
N VAL A 73 -1.50 -9.61 -7.46
CA VAL A 73 -1.56 -9.24 -6.03
C VAL A 73 -1.20 -10.44 -5.15
N GLU A 74 -1.71 -11.63 -5.48
CA GLU A 74 -1.43 -12.87 -4.75
C GLU A 74 0.04 -13.27 -4.84
N HIS A 75 0.70 -12.99 -5.96
CA HIS A 75 2.13 -13.22 -6.10
C HIS A 75 2.93 -12.35 -5.12
N ARG A 76 2.63 -11.05 -5.05
CA ARG A 76 3.28 -10.13 -4.08
C ARG A 76 2.99 -10.51 -2.63
N HIS A 77 1.75 -10.92 -2.32
CA HIS A 77 1.41 -11.43 -0.99
C HIS A 77 2.26 -12.65 -0.60
N ARG A 78 2.41 -13.62 -1.50
CA ARG A 78 3.26 -14.81 -1.27
C ARG A 78 4.73 -14.44 -1.12
N GLU A 79 5.23 -13.47 -1.86
CA GLU A 79 6.61 -13.01 -1.68
C GLU A 79 6.86 -12.37 -0.32
N LEU A 80 5.91 -11.57 0.18
CA LEU A 80 5.99 -11.00 1.51
C LEU A 80 5.89 -12.07 2.60
N GLU A 81 5.03 -13.07 2.43
CA GLU A 81 4.96 -14.24 3.31
C GLU A 81 6.26 -15.03 3.33
N ASN A 82 6.83 -15.30 2.14
CA ASN A 82 8.14 -15.95 2.01
C ASN A 82 9.23 -15.13 2.71
N ALA A 83 9.19 -13.80 2.63
CA ALA A 83 10.15 -12.93 3.31
C ALA A 83 10.13 -13.08 4.84
N LEU A 84 8.94 -13.29 5.42
CA LEU A 84 8.81 -13.60 6.85
C LEU A 84 9.46 -14.96 7.15
N ARG A 85 9.09 -16.00 6.39
CA ARG A 85 9.61 -17.36 6.56
C ARG A 85 11.13 -17.41 6.45
N ASP A 86 11.70 -16.79 5.41
CA ASP A 86 13.13 -16.80 5.12
C ASP A 86 13.95 -16.06 6.21
N LYS A 87 13.30 -15.20 7.01
CA LYS A 87 13.89 -14.51 8.17
C LYS A 87 13.51 -15.14 9.52
N GLY A 88 12.88 -16.32 9.51
CA GLY A 88 12.43 -17.03 10.71
C GLY A 88 11.36 -16.27 11.52
N VAL A 89 10.61 -15.38 10.86
CA VAL A 89 9.49 -14.64 11.46
C VAL A 89 8.20 -15.40 11.17
N ALA A 90 7.38 -15.63 12.19
CA ALA A 90 6.10 -16.29 12.02
C ALA A 90 5.22 -15.53 11.00
N PRO A 91 4.38 -16.22 10.21
CA PRO A 91 3.47 -15.58 9.25
C PRO A 91 2.65 -14.45 9.88
N ARG A 92 2.19 -13.52 9.04
CA ARG A 92 1.29 -12.44 9.46
C ARG A 92 -0.01 -13.03 10.00
N GLY A 93 -0.42 -12.59 11.18
CA GLY A 93 -1.67 -13.02 11.80
C GLY A 93 -2.91 -12.52 11.06
N ARG A 94 -4.06 -13.19 11.23
CA ARG A 94 -5.33 -12.77 10.62
C ARG A 94 -5.78 -11.39 11.10
N ASP A 95 -5.64 -11.14 12.40
CA ASP A 95 -6.11 -9.92 13.06
C ASP A 95 -4.96 -8.98 13.42
N GLU A 96 -3.76 -9.23 12.86
CA GLU A 96 -2.61 -8.36 13.03
C GLU A 96 -2.85 -7.06 12.24
N PRO A 97 -2.68 -5.86 12.82
CA PRO A 97 -2.98 -4.59 12.17
C PRO A 97 -1.87 -4.19 11.19
N ILE A 98 -1.68 -5.05 10.21
CA ILE A 98 -0.73 -4.96 9.12
C ILE A 98 -1.54 -5.06 7.84
N ALA A 99 -1.50 -4.04 6.99
CA ALA A 99 -2.16 -4.01 5.69
C ALA A 99 -1.11 -4.11 4.56
N LEU A 100 -1.39 -4.97 3.58
CA LEU A 100 -0.61 -5.09 2.35
C LEU A 100 -1.37 -4.39 1.22
N VAL A 101 -0.80 -3.30 0.71
CA VAL A 101 -1.35 -2.51 -0.38
C VAL A 101 -0.57 -2.84 -1.63
N VAL A 102 -1.24 -3.50 -2.58
CA VAL A 102 -0.60 -3.96 -3.82
C VAL A 102 -1.38 -3.45 -5.03
N PRO A 103 -1.05 -2.25 -5.53
CA PRO A 103 -1.61 -1.73 -6.76
C PRO A 103 -1.19 -2.56 -7.96
N ARG A 104 -2.06 -2.64 -8.97
CA ARG A 104 -1.78 -3.26 -10.25
C ARG A 104 -2.14 -2.29 -11.38
N TRP A 105 -1.28 -2.03 -12.36
CA TRP A 105 0.14 -2.42 -12.45
C TRP A 105 0.97 -1.75 -11.35
N GLU A 106 0.72 -0.46 -11.15
CA GLU A 106 1.40 0.44 -10.22
C GLU A 106 0.40 1.44 -9.62
N THR A 107 0.81 2.17 -8.58
CA THR A 107 -0.05 3.14 -7.87
C THR A 107 -0.68 4.18 -8.81
N GLU A 108 0.06 4.62 -9.84
CA GLU A 108 -0.40 5.58 -10.84
C GLU A 108 -1.71 5.13 -11.51
N THR A 109 -1.92 3.82 -11.67
CA THR A 109 -3.18 3.28 -12.24
C THR A 109 -4.39 3.83 -11.50
N TRP A 110 -4.40 3.75 -10.17
CA TRP A 110 -5.52 4.23 -9.36
C TRP A 110 -5.64 5.74 -9.40
N LEU A 111 -4.50 6.45 -9.35
CA LEU A 111 -4.50 7.90 -9.39
C LEU A 111 -5.10 8.42 -10.69
N HIS A 112 -4.69 7.87 -11.83
CA HIS A 112 -5.22 8.29 -13.13
C HIS A 112 -6.71 8.01 -13.26
N HIS A 113 -7.19 6.87 -12.74
CA HIS A 113 -8.62 6.58 -12.70
C HIS A 113 -9.40 7.66 -11.93
N TYR A 114 -9.01 7.96 -10.69
CA TYR A 114 -9.72 8.95 -9.87
C TYR A 114 -9.43 10.41 -10.24
N LEU A 115 -8.42 10.66 -11.08
CA LEU A 115 -8.22 11.93 -11.77
C LEU A 115 -9.13 12.07 -13.01
N GLY A 116 -9.96 11.07 -13.31
CA GLY A 116 -10.95 11.11 -14.40
C GLY A 116 -10.40 10.72 -15.77
N ARG A 117 -9.24 10.06 -15.83
CA ARG A 117 -8.74 9.50 -17.10
C ARG A 117 -9.65 8.37 -17.56
N ALA A 118 -10.15 8.47 -18.79
CA ALA A 118 -10.97 7.42 -19.38
C ALA A 118 -10.15 6.17 -19.74
N GLY A 119 -10.77 4.99 -19.59
CA GLY A 119 -10.21 3.71 -20.06
C GLY A 119 -8.99 3.22 -19.27
N VAL A 120 -8.91 3.56 -17.98
CA VAL A 120 -7.82 3.08 -17.12
C VAL A 120 -8.00 1.60 -16.79
N VAL A 121 -6.94 0.81 -16.92
CA VAL A 121 -6.92 -0.65 -16.70
C VAL A 121 -5.64 -1.08 -15.99
N GLU A 122 -5.68 -2.18 -15.22
CA GLU A 122 -4.52 -2.67 -14.45
C GLU A 122 -3.43 -3.37 -15.27
N THR A 123 -3.54 -3.40 -16.60
CA THR A 123 -2.57 -4.03 -17.51
C THR A 123 -1.67 -3.04 -18.22
N GLU A 124 -1.83 -1.74 -17.95
CA GLU A 124 -1.08 -0.67 -18.57
C GLU A 124 -0.33 0.17 -17.53
N ARG A 125 0.71 0.89 -17.99
CA ARG A 125 1.48 1.82 -17.16
C ARG A 125 1.02 3.25 -17.37
N TYR A 126 1.06 4.04 -16.30
CA TYR A 126 0.57 5.42 -16.33
C TYR A 126 1.66 6.40 -15.88
N PRO A 127 1.71 7.63 -16.41
CA PRO A 127 2.74 8.59 -16.02
C PRO A 127 2.68 8.96 -14.54
N LYS A 128 3.84 9.04 -13.88
CA LYS A 128 3.95 9.54 -12.50
C LYS A 128 3.47 11.00 -12.38
N CYS A 129 2.78 11.34 -11.30
CA CYS A 129 2.31 12.72 -11.00
C CYS A 129 3.40 13.54 -10.31
N LYS A 130 4.61 13.58 -10.88
CA LYS A 130 5.79 14.21 -10.27
C LYS A 130 5.58 15.71 -10.07
N GLY A 131 5.81 16.18 -8.85
CA GLY A 131 5.69 17.60 -8.49
C GLY A 131 4.32 18.04 -8.00
N TRP A 132 3.31 17.17 -8.09
CA TRP A 132 1.94 17.41 -7.64
C TRP A 132 1.34 16.14 -7.02
N GLU A 133 2.19 15.32 -6.39
CA GLU A 133 1.79 13.99 -5.89
C GLU A 133 0.68 14.06 -4.84
N ALA A 134 0.67 15.12 -4.01
CA ALA A 134 -0.33 15.30 -2.98
C ALA A 134 -1.71 15.64 -3.56
N GLU A 135 -1.76 16.53 -4.55
CA GLU A 135 -3.00 16.91 -5.23
C GLU A 135 -3.54 15.74 -6.05
N ALA A 136 -2.66 15.00 -6.73
CA ALA A 136 -3.03 13.79 -7.48
C ALA A 136 -3.56 12.66 -6.58
N ALA A 137 -3.06 12.55 -5.35
CA ALA A 137 -3.48 11.51 -4.41
C ALA A 137 -4.88 11.76 -3.84
N GLU A 138 -5.31 13.02 -3.69
CA GLU A 138 -6.51 13.39 -2.94
C GLU A 138 -7.78 12.63 -3.40
N PRO A 139 -8.12 12.57 -4.70
CA PRO A 139 -9.33 11.86 -5.14
C PRO A 139 -9.26 10.36 -4.82
N THR A 140 -8.07 9.77 -4.91
CA THR A 140 -7.86 8.34 -4.60
C THR A 140 -7.95 8.08 -3.11
N VAL A 141 -7.47 9.00 -2.27
CA VAL A 141 -7.62 8.92 -0.81
C VAL A 141 -9.11 8.88 -0.44
N VAL A 142 -9.91 9.80 -0.96
CA VAL A 142 -11.36 9.87 -0.71
C VAL A 142 -12.05 8.57 -1.15
N ALA A 143 -11.69 8.06 -2.33
CA ALA A 143 -12.26 6.82 -2.82
C ALA A 143 -11.88 5.61 -1.96
N LEU A 144 -10.60 5.48 -1.55
CA LEU A 144 -10.16 4.41 -0.64
C LEU A 144 -10.94 4.43 0.68
N VAL A 145 -11.24 5.61 1.21
CA VAL A 145 -12.06 5.75 2.42
C VAL A 145 -13.47 5.24 2.19
N ALA A 146 -14.12 5.64 1.09
CA ALA A 146 -15.46 5.15 0.76
C ALA A 146 -15.49 3.62 0.55
N LEU A 147 -14.49 3.05 -0.11
CA LEU A 147 -14.37 1.60 -0.31
C LEU A 147 -14.20 0.84 1.01
N VAL A 148 -13.29 1.31 1.87
CA VAL A 148 -13.01 0.68 3.17
C VAL A 148 -14.22 0.79 4.09
N ASP A 149 -14.92 1.93 4.10
CA ASP A 149 -16.15 2.16 4.88
C ASP A 149 -17.38 1.40 4.32
N GLY A 150 -17.23 0.71 3.17
CA GLY A 150 -18.34 0.00 2.51
C GLY A 150 -19.40 0.92 1.89
N ARG A 151 -19.04 2.19 1.65
CA ARG A 151 -19.91 3.20 1.02
C ARG A 151 -19.88 3.13 -0.51
N ASP A 152 -18.81 2.58 -1.07
CA ASP A 152 -18.63 2.36 -2.50
C ASP A 152 -18.08 0.95 -2.79
N ALA A 153 -18.13 0.55 -4.06
CA ALA A 153 -17.53 -0.67 -4.58
C ALA A 153 -16.36 -0.34 -5.51
N ALA A 154 -15.34 -1.21 -5.55
CA ALA A 154 -14.20 -1.03 -6.44
C ALA A 154 -14.66 -1.12 -7.90
N PRO A 155 -14.12 -0.29 -8.80
CA PRO A 155 -14.38 -0.41 -10.24
C PRO A 155 -13.99 -1.81 -10.73
N ALA A 156 -14.79 -2.38 -11.64
CA ALA A 156 -14.57 -3.75 -12.14
C ALA A 156 -13.24 -3.89 -12.88
N GLU A 157 -12.78 -2.80 -13.49
CA GLU A 157 -11.51 -2.67 -14.20
C GLU A 157 -10.30 -2.49 -13.28
N LEU A 158 -10.51 -2.23 -11.97
CA LEU A 158 -9.48 -2.06 -10.95
C LEU A 158 -9.65 -3.03 -9.74
N PRO A 159 -9.62 -4.35 -9.96
CA PRO A 159 -9.87 -5.34 -8.90
C PRO A 159 -8.86 -5.27 -7.74
N ALA A 160 -7.63 -4.76 -7.94
CA ALA A 160 -6.67 -4.62 -6.85
C ALA A 160 -7.10 -3.61 -5.78
N LEU A 161 -7.99 -2.65 -6.13
CA LEU A 161 -8.59 -1.74 -5.14
C LEU A 161 -9.49 -2.49 -4.15
N ALA A 162 -10.24 -3.50 -4.61
CA ALA A 162 -11.08 -4.30 -3.72
C ALA A 162 -10.23 -5.06 -2.69
N VAL A 163 -9.15 -5.71 -3.15
CA VAL A 163 -8.22 -6.43 -2.27
C VAL A 163 -7.55 -5.47 -1.28
N THR A 164 -7.15 -4.29 -1.76
CA THR A 164 -6.57 -3.24 -0.92
C THR A 164 -7.54 -2.74 0.13
N ALA A 165 -8.81 -2.54 -0.20
CA ALA A 165 -9.83 -2.13 0.76
C ALA A 165 -10.00 -3.18 1.87
N GLU A 166 -10.04 -4.48 1.54
CA GLU A 166 -10.06 -5.54 2.56
C GLU A 166 -8.83 -5.53 3.45
N GLU A 167 -7.64 -5.31 2.88
CA GLU A 167 -6.40 -5.22 3.62
C GLU A 167 -6.37 -4.01 4.56
N LEU A 168 -6.88 -2.85 4.12
CA LEU A 168 -6.97 -1.65 4.93
C LEU A 168 -8.01 -1.75 6.06
N ARG A 169 -9.03 -2.61 5.95
CA ARG A 169 -9.97 -2.90 7.05
C ARG A 169 -9.36 -3.65 8.23
N ARG A 170 -8.14 -4.19 8.08
CA ARG A 170 -7.37 -4.78 9.19
C ARG A 170 -6.87 -3.72 10.16
N LEU A 171 -6.88 -2.45 9.76
CA LEU A 171 -6.44 -1.34 10.60
C LEU A 171 -7.62 -0.86 11.48
N PRO A 172 -7.34 -0.40 12.72
CA PRO A 172 -8.35 0.15 13.60
C PRO A 172 -8.92 1.48 13.10
#